data_AF-A0A0A0DFL8-F1
#
_entry.id   AF-A0A0A0DFL8-F1
#
_cell.length_a   1.000
_cell.length_b   1.000
_cell.length_c   1.000
_cell.angle_alpha   90.00
_cell.angle_beta   90.00
_cell.angle_gamma   90.00
#
_symmetry.space_group_name_H-M   'P 1'
#
loop_
_entity.id
_entity.type
_entity.pdbx_description
1 polymer ?
#
loop_
_entity_poly.entity_id
_entity_poly.type
_entity_poly.pdbx_seq_one_letter_code
_entity_poly.pdbx_strand_id
1 'polypeptide(L)'
;MKNKVYYGEYSLDHWIKLILKKNIVLPEYQRFYVWNQEKVKTLIESFNKKEFVPPVTIGAYTDDEGQKNLILDGQQRLSSIFLAYLNLFPNRKCEDWAPKDFIPLADTNDDSENDEGSNYKGVEWNFNRLLSIGSTKVDIKQNVKTGQYNTLNFEIGEDFFKNNYLGFSFIVPSYDGEDNKKEQIKFYSSVFRHINIQGEVLSNLESRRSLYFLNSALERFFDPSSFKNIKLNDKKLDFVRYLAILDSFEKQDYDINKVAAGKGNRLEQFYADYVYNIAEEGDFDFDNKISLLDENLKLDFYPRDFPSIIDADIYMFGLIYFSIFQEKKLNVSKIRNLCSKLKNKIEELKEFKIQPDEIYGGYLYPEGYDVGYYHQKNPNALKYIRIRLRESLELYKEYFSE
;
A
#
# COMPACT_ATOMS: atom_id res chain seq x y z
N MET A 1 16.05 -17.09 10.36
CA MET A 1 17.33 -16.36 10.19
C MET A 1 17.86 -15.93 11.55
N LYS A 2 19.16 -16.14 11.83
CA LYS A 2 19.81 -15.52 13.01
C LYS A 2 20.08 -14.05 12.70
N ASN A 3 20.02 -13.19 13.72
CA ASN A 3 20.42 -11.79 13.58
C ASN A 3 21.27 -11.37 14.78
N LYS A 4 21.98 -10.25 14.61
CA LYS A 4 22.59 -9.50 15.71
C LYS A 4 21.94 -8.12 15.73
N VAL A 5 21.56 -7.68 16.91
CA VAL A 5 21.05 -6.32 17.13
C VAL A 5 22.04 -5.59 18.00
N TYR A 6 22.57 -4.48 17.47
CA TYR A 6 23.45 -3.59 18.18
C TYR A 6 22.66 -2.37 18.63
N TYR A 7 22.88 -1.92 19.87
CA TYR A 7 22.26 -0.72 20.40
C TYR A 7 23.35 0.31 20.68
N GLY A 8 23.01 1.58 20.51
CA GLY A 8 23.91 2.68 20.80
C GLY A 8 23.20 4.01 20.63
N GLU A 9 23.99 5.08 20.66
CA GLU A 9 23.51 6.42 20.38
C GLU A 9 24.53 7.18 19.55
N TYR A 10 24.04 8.10 18.74
CA TYR A 10 24.85 9.05 18.00
C TYR A 10 24.40 10.47 18.34
N SER A 11 25.34 11.41 18.33
CA SER A 11 24.98 12.82 18.38
C SER A 11 24.12 13.17 17.17
N LEU A 12 23.22 14.16 17.32
CA LEU A 12 22.39 14.61 16.19
C LEU A 12 23.25 15.10 15.01
N ASP A 13 24.39 15.73 15.29
CA ASP A 13 25.39 16.12 14.29
C ASP A 13 25.93 14.91 13.52
N HIS A 14 26.21 13.80 14.21
CA HIS A 14 26.64 12.57 13.54
C HIS A 14 25.53 11.97 12.67
N TRP A 15 24.27 11.96 13.13
CA TRP A 15 23.11 11.58 12.31
C TRP A 15 23.02 12.41 11.03
N ILE A 16 23.16 13.73 11.15
CA ILE A 16 23.15 14.64 9.99
C ILE A 16 24.28 14.31 9.03
N LYS A 17 25.49 14.03 9.53
CA LYS A 17 26.63 13.60 8.69
C LYS A 17 26.34 12.27 7.97
N LEU A 18 25.70 11.30 8.62
CA LEU A 18 25.31 10.04 7.99
C LEU A 18 24.32 10.27 6.84
N ILE A 19 23.34 11.18 7.01
CA ILE A 19 22.39 11.58 5.97
C ILE A 19 23.11 12.28 4.81
N LEU A 20 23.90 13.32 5.10
CA LEU A 20 24.61 14.11 4.08
C LEU A 20 25.60 13.28 3.26
N LYS A 21 26.28 12.31 3.89
CA LYS A 21 27.19 11.38 3.22
C LYS A 21 26.50 10.18 2.56
N LYS A 22 25.17 10.06 2.71
CA LYS A 22 24.36 8.93 2.22
C LYS A 22 24.82 7.57 2.80
N ASN A 23 25.37 7.58 4.01
CA ASN A 23 25.77 6.36 4.72
C ASN A 23 24.57 5.59 5.28
N ILE A 24 23.44 6.28 5.47
CA ILE A 24 22.13 5.72 5.75
C ILE A 24 21.18 6.17 4.64
N VAL A 25 20.32 5.26 4.21
CA VAL A 25 19.42 5.51 3.07
C VAL A 25 18.00 5.16 3.45
N LEU A 26 17.07 5.85 2.81
CA LEU A 26 15.65 5.50 2.87
C LEU A 26 15.39 4.33 1.92
N PRO A 27 14.60 3.34 2.33
CA PRO A 27 14.13 2.32 1.39
C PRO A 27 13.36 2.90 0.19
N GLU A 28 13.26 2.14 -0.90
CA GLU A 28 12.62 2.60 -2.16
C GLU A 28 11.17 3.05 -1.95
N TYR A 29 10.39 2.25 -1.22
CA TYR A 29 9.08 2.68 -0.74
C TYR A 29 9.20 3.46 0.57
N GLN A 30 8.63 4.66 0.60
CA GLN A 30 8.56 5.52 1.78
C GLN A 30 7.14 5.96 2.06
N ARG A 31 6.74 5.95 3.34
CA ARG A 31 5.53 6.69 3.75
C ARG A 31 5.74 8.19 3.50
N PHE A 32 4.64 8.90 3.28
CA PHE A 32 4.70 10.35 3.14
C PHE A 32 5.18 11.00 4.45
N TYR A 33 5.73 12.21 4.34
CA TYR A 33 6.08 12.99 5.52
C TYR A 33 4.82 13.61 6.12
N VAL A 34 4.45 13.19 7.34
CA VAL A 34 3.15 13.57 7.96
C VAL A 34 3.31 14.53 9.15
N TRP A 35 4.52 14.64 9.73
CA TRP A 35 4.77 15.48 10.90
C TRP A 35 4.56 16.97 10.58
N ASN A 36 3.81 17.68 11.43
CA ASN A 36 3.61 19.12 11.34
C ASN A 36 4.71 19.87 12.11
N GLN A 37 4.78 21.20 11.95
CA GLN A 37 5.79 22.01 12.65
C GLN A 37 5.70 21.88 14.18
N GLU A 38 4.50 21.69 14.73
CA GLU A 38 4.29 21.48 16.16
C GLU A 38 4.95 20.19 16.65
N LYS A 39 4.75 19.05 15.96
CA LYS A 39 5.43 17.78 16.28
C LYS A 39 6.96 17.91 16.20
N VAL A 40 7.48 18.66 15.23
CA VAL A 40 8.93 18.98 15.16
C VAL A 40 9.36 19.79 16.37
N LYS A 41 8.60 20.83 16.74
CA LYS A 41 8.88 21.66 17.93
C LYS A 41 8.92 20.81 19.19
N THR A 42 7.92 19.94 19.40
CA THR A 42 7.88 19.01 20.52
C THR A 42 9.11 18.10 20.54
N LEU A 43 9.54 17.57 19.40
CA LEU A 43 10.76 16.76 19.32
C LEU A 43 12.00 17.55 19.78
N ILE A 44 12.17 18.79 19.32
CA ILE A 44 13.30 19.65 19.72
C ILE A 44 13.23 19.99 21.22
N GLU A 45 12.04 20.27 21.74
CA GLU A 45 11.83 20.51 23.18
C GLU A 45 12.17 19.29 24.03
N SER A 46 11.83 18.08 23.60
CA SER A 46 12.17 16.85 24.31
C SER A 46 13.68 16.65 24.41
N PHE A 47 14.45 16.96 23.35
CA PHE A 47 15.92 16.96 23.46
C PHE A 47 16.43 18.01 24.46
N ASN A 48 15.93 19.25 24.40
CA ASN A 48 16.31 20.30 25.34
C ASN A 48 16.01 19.94 26.81
N LYS A 49 14.90 19.24 27.05
CA LYS A 49 14.50 18.75 28.38
C LYS A 49 15.19 17.44 28.79
N LYS A 50 16.00 16.85 27.91
CA LYS A 50 16.62 15.52 28.10
C LYS A 50 15.59 14.41 28.36
N GLU A 51 14.42 14.54 27.73
CA GLU A 51 13.37 13.53 27.78
C GLU A 51 13.72 12.33 26.89
N PHE A 52 13.04 11.20 27.13
CA PHE A 52 13.19 10.02 26.29
C PHE A 52 12.66 10.29 24.88
N VAL A 53 13.53 10.13 23.89
CA VAL A 53 13.16 10.10 22.47
C VAL A 53 13.35 8.67 21.96
N PRO A 54 12.33 8.05 21.35
CA PRO A 54 12.44 6.69 20.81
C PRO A 54 13.66 6.55 19.87
N PRO A 55 14.32 5.37 19.81
CA PRO A 55 15.50 5.16 18.97
C PRO A 55 15.15 4.94 17.49
N VAL A 56 16.11 5.14 16.60
CA VAL A 56 15.98 4.87 15.15
C VAL A 56 16.36 3.41 14.87
N THR A 57 15.59 2.69 14.07
CA THR A 57 15.95 1.31 13.67
C THR A 57 16.59 1.33 12.30
N ILE A 58 17.78 0.74 12.19
CA ILE A 58 18.56 0.64 10.94
C ILE A 58 18.83 -0.83 10.64
N GLY A 59 18.71 -1.22 9.37
CA GLY A 59 19.03 -2.56 8.89
C GLY A 59 20.22 -2.56 7.93
N ALA A 60 21.16 -3.48 8.11
CA ALA A 60 22.17 -3.79 7.11
C ALA A 60 21.56 -4.60 5.95
N TYR A 61 21.32 -3.94 4.83
CA TYR A 61 20.79 -4.53 3.60
C TYR A 61 21.90 -4.67 2.57
N THR A 62 21.90 -5.72 1.77
CA THR A 62 22.87 -5.92 0.69
C THR A 62 22.14 -6.16 -0.61
N ASP A 63 22.37 -5.29 -1.58
CA ASP A 63 21.88 -5.43 -2.95
C ASP A 63 23.04 -5.56 -3.95
N ASP A 64 22.70 -5.49 -5.23
CA ASP A 64 23.64 -5.65 -6.34
C ASP A 64 24.69 -4.50 -6.38
N GLU A 65 24.45 -3.37 -5.71
CA GLU A 65 25.38 -2.24 -5.57
C GLU A 65 26.24 -2.32 -4.30
N GLY A 66 25.97 -3.30 -3.42
CA GLY A 66 26.70 -3.56 -2.19
C GLY A 66 25.89 -3.37 -0.91
N GLN A 67 26.59 -3.27 0.22
CA GLN A 67 25.94 -3.12 1.52
C GLN A 67 25.49 -1.68 1.77
N LYS A 68 24.23 -1.51 2.15
CA LYS A 68 23.56 -0.26 2.51
C LYS A 68 22.97 -0.36 3.91
N ASN A 69 22.81 0.79 4.57
CA ASN A 69 22.14 0.87 5.86
C ASN A 69 20.75 1.51 5.66
N LEU A 70 19.70 0.68 5.67
CA LEU A 70 18.33 1.12 5.48
C LEU A 70 17.75 1.64 6.78
N ILE A 71 17.07 2.79 6.73
CA ILE A 71 16.24 3.27 7.82
C ILE A 71 14.92 2.47 7.81
N LEU A 72 14.71 1.62 8.83
CA LEU A 72 13.51 0.78 8.96
C LEU A 72 12.43 1.45 9.81
N ASP A 73 12.84 2.22 10.82
CA ASP A 73 11.96 3.04 11.65
C ASP A 73 12.65 4.35 12.06
N GLY A 74 11.87 5.41 12.29
CA GLY A 74 12.38 6.72 12.70
C GLY A 74 12.61 7.69 11.56
N GLN A 75 12.12 7.39 10.34
CA GLN A 75 12.19 8.28 9.17
C GLN A 75 11.71 9.71 9.49
N GLN A 76 10.55 9.85 10.14
CA GLN A 76 9.97 11.16 10.46
C GLN A 76 10.85 11.94 11.46
N ARG A 77 11.43 11.25 12.45
CA ARG A 77 12.33 11.83 13.46
C ARG A 77 13.61 12.33 12.82
N LEU A 78 14.31 11.49 12.05
CA LEU A 78 15.54 11.88 11.35
C LEU A 78 15.30 13.01 10.34
N SER A 79 14.21 12.92 9.59
CA SER A 79 13.80 13.97 8.66
C SER A 79 13.56 15.31 9.38
N SER A 80 12.87 15.29 10.51
CA SER A 80 12.58 16.48 11.32
C SER A 80 13.85 17.12 11.89
N ILE A 81 14.79 16.30 12.38
CA ILE A 81 16.10 16.76 12.88
C ILE A 81 16.90 17.40 11.75
N PHE A 82 16.91 16.79 10.57
CA PHE A 82 17.63 17.33 9.41
C PHE A 82 17.01 18.64 8.91
N LEU A 83 15.69 18.72 8.85
CA LEU A 83 14.94 19.94 8.53
C LEU A 83 15.24 21.07 9.54
N ALA A 84 15.24 20.76 10.83
CA ALA A 84 15.58 21.71 11.89
C ALA A 84 17.03 22.21 11.77
N TYR A 85 17.98 21.33 11.48
CA TYR A 85 19.38 21.70 11.21
C TYR A 85 19.52 22.69 10.05
N LEU A 86 18.72 22.51 9.00
CA LEU A 86 18.68 23.39 7.84
C LEU A 86 17.81 24.63 8.05
N ASN A 87 17.03 24.71 9.13
CA ASN A 87 16.04 25.77 9.36
C ASN A 87 14.94 25.84 8.28
N LEU A 88 14.59 24.69 7.69
CA LEU A 88 13.64 24.57 6.59
C LEU A 88 12.49 23.64 6.97
N PHE A 89 11.29 23.91 6.49
CA PHE A 89 10.14 23.01 6.59
C PHE A 89 9.43 22.90 5.25
N PRO A 90 9.08 21.71 4.75
CA PRO A 90 8.35 21.57 3.50
C PRO A 90 7.06 22.39 3.52
N ASN A 91 6.90 23.29 2.54
CA ASN A 91 5.68 24.05 2.40
C ASN A 91 4.57 23.13 1.92
N ARG A 92 3.65 22.75 2.81
CA ARG A 92 2.58 21.79 2.50
C ARG A 92 1.63 22.21 1.40
N LYS A 93 1.62 23.49 1.00
CA LYS A 93 0.84 24.01 -0.13
C LYS A 93 1.59 23.99 -1.45
N CYS A 94 2.86 23.58 -1.45
CA CYS A 94 3.66 23.50 -2.66
C CYS A 94 3.25 22.28 -3.49
N GLU A 95 2.96 22.50 -4.76
CA GLU A 95 2.56 21.46 -5.71
C GLU A 95 3.64 20.40 -5.92
N ASP A 96 4.92 20.73 -5.75
CA ASP A 96 6.02 19.77 -5.81
C ASP A 96 5.93 18.69 -4.71
N TRP A 97 5.26 19.01 -3.59
CA TRP A 97 5.04 18.10 -2.47
C TRP A 97 3.62 17.57 -2.40
N ALA A 98 2.75 17.97 -3.33
CA ALA A 98 1.46 17.34 -3.49
C ALA A 98 1.70 15.85 -3.77
N PRO A 99 0.92 14.94 -3.20
CA PRO A 99 1.13 13.52 -3.38
C PRO A 99 0.60 13.11 -4.77
N LYS A 100 1.45 13.24 -5.79
CA LYS A 100 1.09 13.13 -7.22
C LYS A 100 0.69 11.71 -7.57
N ASP A 101 1.29 10.73 -6.90
CA ASP A 101 1.00 9.30 -7.05
C ASP A 101 0.03 8.76 -5.98
N PHE A 102 -0.45 9.61 -5.07
CA PHE A 102 -1.49 9.21 -4.12
C PHE A 102 -2.85 9.33 -4.79
N ILE A 103 -3.22 8.25 -5.48
CA ILE A 103 -4.61 8.00 -5.76
C ILE A 103 -5.12 7.22 -4.54
N PRO A 104 -5.98 7.80 -3.68
CA PRO A 104 -6.58 7.02 -2.62
C PRO A 104 -7.21 5.78 -3.26
N LEU A 105 -6.97 4.62 -2.65
CA LEU A 105 -7.69 3.43 -3.05
C LEU A 105 -9.18 3.76 -2.96
N ALA A 106 -9.94 3.25 -3.91
CA ALA A 106 -11.37 3.25 -3.82
C ALA A 106 -11.76 2.61 -2.48
N ASP A 107 -12.10 3.44 -1.49
CA ASP A 107 -12.76 2.96 -0.29
C ASP A 107 -14.10 2.45 -0.79
N THR A 108 -14.37 1.19 -0.49
CA THR A 108 -15.38 0.42 -1.20
C THR A 108 -16.79 0.76 -0.72
N ASN A 109 -16.95 1.80 0.12
CA ASN A 109 -18.22 2.46 0.41
C ASN A 109 -18.48 3.52 -0.67
N ASP A 110 -19.41 3.23 -1.57
CA ASP A 110 -19.88 4.15 -2.62
C ASP A 110 -20.69 5.35 -2.05
N ASP A 111 -20.93 5.39 -0.73
CA ASP A 111 -21.54 6.56 -0.06
C ASP A 111 -20.50 7.70 0.05
N SER A 112 -20.66 8.67 -0.84
CA SER A 112 -19.87 9.91 -0.96
C SER A 112 -19.88 10.83 0.28
N GLU A 113 -20.49 10.41 1.41
CA GLU A 113 -20.69 11.28 2.59
C GLU A 113 -19.70 11.04 3.74
N ASN A 114 -18.94 9.93 3.74
CA ASN A 114 -17.83 9.73 4.69
C ASN A 114 -16.50 9.78 3.96
N ASP A 115 -16.22 10.94 3.37
CA ASP A 115 -14.90 11.27 2.83
C ASP A 115 -13.92 11.56 3.97
N GLU A 116 -13.65 10.55 4.83
CA GLU A 116 -12.46 10.57 5.68
C GLU A 116 -11.18 10.35 4.84
N GLY A 117 -11.32 9.88 3.59
CA GLY A 117 -10.23 9.64 2.64
C GLY A 117 -9.57 10.90 2.08
N SER A 118 -10.21 12.07 2.12
CA SER A 118 -9.62 13.35 1.65
C SER A 118 -8.77 14.07 2.69
N ASN A 119 -8.62 13.52 3.90
CA ASN A 119 -7.91 14.16 5.01
C ASN A 119 -6.45 13.70 5.18
N TYR A 120 -5.85 13.08 4.15
CA TYR A 120 -4.44 12.67 4.20
C TYR A 120 -3.51 13.90 4.16
N LYS A 121 -3.00 14.31 5.32
CA LYS A 121 -2.13 15.49 5.51
C LYS A 121 -0.65 15.25 5.15
N GLY A 122 -0.33 14.09 4.59
CA GLY A 122 1.04 13.76 4.21
C GLY A 122 1.47 14.50 2.95
N VAL A 123 2.74 14.85 2.88
CA VAL A 123 3.36 15.43 1.67
C VAL A 123 4.38 14.48 1.07
N GLU A 124 4.48 14.46 -0.26
CA GLU A 124 5.41 13.63 -1.03
C GLU A 124 6.84 14.17 -0.95
N TRP A 125 7.37 14.06 0.25
CA TRP A 125 8.64 14.64 0.62
C TRP A 125 9.44 13.69 1.49
N ASN A 126 10.75 13.63 1.21
CA ASN A 126 11.74 13.01 2.08
C ASN A 126 13.07 13.76 1.93
N PHE A 127 14.03 13.50 2.81
CA PHE A 127 15.29 14.24 2.81
C PHE A 127 16.15 14.04 1.54
N ASN A 128 15.92 13.00 0.73
CA ASN A 128 16.65 12.83 -0.54
C ASN A 128 16.38 14.00 -1.51
N ARG A 129 15.22 14.68 -1.40
CA ARG A 129 14.91 15.90 -2.17
C ARG A 129 15.89 17.05 -1.88
N LEU A 130 16.45 17.09 -0.66
CA LEU A 130 17.48 18.06 -0.28
C LEU A 130 18.87 17.56 -0.66
N LEU A 131 19.12 16.25 -0.55
CA LEU A 131 20.40 15.64 -0.96
C LEU A 131 20.65 15.66 -2.47
N SER A 132 19.61 15.81 -3.29
CA SER A 132 19.74 15.96 -4.74
C SER A 132 20.18 17.35 -5.18
N ILE A 133 20.10 18.35 -4.30
CA ILE A 133 20.45 19.75 -4.59
C ILE A 133 21.69 20.24 -3.82
N GLY A 134 22.28 19.41 -2.97
CA GLY A 134 23.53 19.75 -2.29
C GLY A 134 23.97 18.71 -1.25
N SER A 135 25.24 18.77 -0.88
CA SER A 135 25.85 17.89 0.14
C SER A 135 26.25 18.61 1.43
N THR A 136 26.06 19.95 1.49
CA THR A 136 26.33 20.75 2.68
C THR A 136 25.14 21.66 3.01
N LYS A 137 25.09 22.16 4.26
CA LYS A 137 24.05 23.11 4.71
C LYS A 137 23.99 24.36 3.84
N VAL A 138 25.14 24.86 3.37
CA VAL A 138 25.24 26.06 2.55
C VAL A 138 24.70 25.78 1.14
N ASP A 139 25.19 24.72 0.49
CA ASP A 139 24.78 24.37 -0.88
C ASP A 139 23.27 24.11 -0.96
N ILE A 140 22.74 23.33 -0.01
CA ILE A 140 21.32 23.01 0.05
C ILE A 140 20.51 24.30 0.19
N LYS A 141 20.87 25.20 1.11
CA LYS A 141 20.14 26.46 1.31
C LYS A 141 20.17 27.37 0.08
N GLN A 142 21.26 27.38 -0.67
CA GLN A 142 21.40 28.22 -1.87
C GLN A 142 20.59 27.67 -3.05
N ASN A 143 20.43 26.34 -3.14
CA ASN A 143 19.75 25.68 -4.25
C ASN A 143 18.26 25.39 -4.01
N VAL A 144 17.74 25.65 -2.80
CA VAL A 144 16.31 25.53 -2.51
C VAL A 144 15.53 26.56 -3.32
N LYS A 145 14.51 26.10 -4.05
CA LYS A 145 13.64 26.99 -4.83
C LYS A 145 12.70 27.77 -3.90
N THR A 146 12.44 29.02 -4.27
CA THR A 146 11.50 29.89 -3.56
C THR A 146 10.11 29.25 -3.49
N GLY A 147 9.49 29.29 -2.30
CA GLY A 147 8.13 28.77 -2.07
C GLY A 147 8.05 27.27 -1.76
N GLN A 148 9.10 26.49 -2.00
CA GLN A 148 9.11 25.06 -1.65
C GLN A 148 9.21 24.80 -0.15
N TYR A 149 9.87 25.69 0.60
CA TYR A 149 10.10 25.53 2.04
C TYR A 149 9.77 26.81 2.78
N ASN A 150 9.18 26.64 3.96
CA ASN A 150 9.00 27.69 4.96
C ASN A 150 10.17 27.66 5.94
N THR A 151 10.46 28.79 6.59
CA THR A 151 11.45 28.83 7.67
C THR A 151 10.89 28.16 8.93
N LEU A 152 11.65 27.26 9.54
CA LEU A 152 11.37 26.79 10.91
C LEU A 152 11.86 27.88 11.85
N ASN A 153 11.01 28.76 12.37
CA ASN A 153 11.45 29.82 13.29
C ASN A 153 11.71 29.25 14.71
N PHE A 154 12.64 28.31 14.83
CA PHE A 154 13.04 27.72 16.12
C PHE A 154 14.42 28.25 16.52
N GLU A 155 14.55 28.76 17.73
CA GLU A 155 15.84 29.10 18.31
C GLU A 155 16.56 27.81 18.73
N ILE A 156 17.49 27.35 17.89
CA ILE A 156 18.33 26.18 18.15
C ILE A 156 19.76 26.67 18.34
N GLY A 157 20.31 26.50 19.54
CA GLY A 157 21.69 26.89 19.85
C GLY A 157 22.70 26.13 18.99
N GLU A 158 23.86 26.75 18.71
CA GLU A 158 24.86 26.18 17.80
C GLU A 158 25.37 24.80 18.22
N ASP A 159 25.46 24.53 19.52
CA ASP A 159 25.93 23.26 20.06
C ASP A 159 24.82 22.23 20.31
N PHE A 160 23.55 22.56 20.03
CA PHE A 160 22.41 21.66 20.23
C PHE A 160 22.63 20.31 19.54
N PHE A 161 23.09 20.32 18.29
CA PHE A 161 23.27 19.08 17.52
C PHE A 161 24.47 18.25 17.98
N LYS A 162 25.47 18.87 18.60
CA LYS A 162 26.66 18.18 19.12
C LYS A 162 26.39 17.54 20.48
N ASN A 163 25.57 18.21 21.31
CA ASN A 163 25.37 17.86 22.71
C ASN A 163 24.11 17.02 22.98
N ASN A 164 23.25 16.83 21.98
CA ASN A 164 22.10 15.94 22.06
C ASN A 164 22.33 14.67 21.27
N TYR A 165 21.79 13.56 21.78
CA TYR A 165 22.02 12.21 21.26
C TYR A 165 20.69 11.53 20.97
N LEU A 166 20.64 10.79 19.87
CA LEU A 166 19.50 9.97 19.49
C LEU A 166 19.96 8.53 19.39
N GLY A 167 19.30 7.66 20.16
CA GLY A 167 19.56 6.23 20.20
C GLY A 167 19.25 5.54 18.87
N PHE A 168 19.87 4.38 18.66
CA PHE A 168 19.54 3.47 17.56
C PHE A 168 19.56 2.01 17.96
N SER A 169 18.86 1.21 17.16
CA SER A 169 19.05 -0.23 17.03
C SER A 169 19.53 -0.52 15.60
N PHE A 170 20.62 -1.28 15.48
CA PHE A 170 21.20 -1.67 14.20
C PHE A 170 21.11 -3.18 14.05
N ILE A 171 20.28 -3.60 13.10
CA ILE A 171 19.93 -5.00 12.83
C ILE A 171 20.84 -5.51 11.70
N VAL A 172 21.67 -6.50 12.03
CA VAL A 172 22.54 -7.18 11.08
C VAL A 172 22.07 -8.63 10.93
N PRO A 173 21.40 -8.99 9.82
CA PRO A 173 21.06 -10.38 9.56
C PRO A 173 22.33 -11.23 9.35
N SER A 174 22.31 -12.48 9.80
CA SER A 174 23.39 -13.45 9.55
C SER A 174 23.06 -14.25 8.30
N TYR A 175 23.96 -14.23 7.32
CA TYR A 175 23.83 -14.92 6.04
C TYR A 175 24.49 -16.30 6.14
N ASP A 176 23.68 -17.35 6.28
CA ASP A 176 24.15 -18.73 6.30
C ASP A 176 23.57 -19.47 5.07
N GLY A 177 24.06 -19.20 3.85
CA GLY A 177 23.61 -19.92 2.64
C GLY A 177 23.88 -19.26 1.27
N GLU A 178 23.46 -19.95 0.20
CA GLU A 178 23.56 -19.49 -1.21
C GLU A 178 22.38 -18.56 -1.62
N ASP A 179 21.22 -18.65 -0.97
CA ASP A 179 19.98 -17.90 -1.30
C ASP A 179 19.80 -16.59 -0.50
N ASN A 180 20.90 -15.84 -0.30
CA ASN A 180 20.96 -14.71 0.64
C ASN A 180 19.94 -13.58 0.38
N LYS A 181 19.52 -13.35 -0.88
CA LYS A 181 18.60 -12.25 -1.25
C LYS A 181 17.17 -12.54 -0.80
N LYS A 182 16.68 -13.76 -1.03
CA LYS A 182 15.31 -14.18 -0.64
C LYS A 182 15.15 -14.19 0.88
N GLU A 183 16.11 -14.74 1.61
CA GLU A 183 16.06 -14.78 3.07
C GLU A 183 16.09 -13.38 3.70
N GLN A 184 16.90 -12.47 3.13
CA GLN A 184 17.00 -11.08 3.59
C GLN A 184 15.69 -10.32 3.37
N ILE A 185 15.02 -10.51 2.22
CA ILE A 185 13.69 -9.95 1.96
C ILE A 185 12.69 -10.44 3.00
N LYS A 186 12.57 -11.77 3.20
CA LYS A 186 11.66 -12.36 4.20
C LYS A 186 11.90 -11.80 5.60
N PHE A 187 13.17 -11.71 5.99
CA PHE A 187 13.57 -11.16 7.29
C PHE A 187 13.09 -9.72 7.48
N TYR A 188 13.38 -8.83 6.51
CA TYR A 188 12.99 -7.44 6.63
C TYR A 188 11.48 -7.23 6.52
N SER A 189 10.76 -7.98 5.67
CA SER A 189 9.28 -7.96 5.63
C SER A 189 8.66 -8.26 7.00
N SER A 190 9.22 -9.24 7.73
CA SER A 190 8.82 -9.56 9.11
C SER A 190 9.13 -8.42 10.08
N VAL A 191 10.33 -7.83 10.00
CA VAL A 191 10.72 -6.68 10.83
C VAL A 191 9.79 -5.49 10.62
N PHE A 192 9.46 -5.15 9.36
CA PHE A 192 8.53 -4.07 9.05
C PHE A 192 7.12 -4.32 9.59
N ARG A 193 6.60 -5.54 9.44
CA ARG A 193 5.29 -5.90 10.01
C ARG A 193 5.25 -5.66 11.52
N HIS A 194 6.29 -6.09 12.25
CA HIS A 194 6.34 -5.90 13.70
C HIS A 194 6.48 -4.43 14.12
N ILE A 195 7.29 -3.65 13.40
CA ILE A 195 7.44 -2.20 13.65
C ILE A 195 6.12 -1.46 13.41
N ASN A 196 5.45 -1.74 12.30
CA ASN A 196 4.24 -1.04 11.89
C ASN A 196 3.05 -1.30 12.83
N ILE A 197 3.02 -2.43 13.53
CA ILE A 197 2.01 -2.73 14.57
C ILE A 197 2.19 -1.82 15.81
N GLN A 198 3.39 -1.28 16.05
CA GLN A 198 3.72 -0.49 17.25
C GLN A 198 3.84 1.04 16.98
N GLY A 199 3.84 1.47 15.72
CA GLY A 199 4.08 2.85 15.30
C GLY A 199 2.83 3.69 15.01
N GLU A 200 3.03 4.91 14.51
CA GLU A 200 1.96 5.78 13.98
C GLU A 200 1.19 5.06 12.85
N VAL A 201 -0.15 5.09 12.92
CA VAL A 201 -1.05 4.36 12.01
C VAL A 201 -0.68 4.68 10.55
N LEU A 202 -0.20 3.67 9.86
CA LEU A 202 -0.04 3.69 8.41
C LEU A 202 -1.42 3.61 7.77
N SER A 203 -1.59 4.26 6.61
CA SER A 203 -2.72 3.91 5.75
C SER A 203 -2.64 2.43 5.36
N ASN A 204 -3.79 1.86 5.03
CA ASN A 204 -3.92 0.48 4.56
C ASN A 204 -2.93 0.15 3.43
N LEU A 205 -2.83 1.04 2.43
CA LEU A 205 -1.89 0.91 1.33
C LEU A 205 -0.43 0.96 1.80
N GLU A 206 -0.09 1.89 2.71
CA GLU A 206 1.26 1.99 3.27
C GLU A 206 1.66 0.75 4.06
N SER A 207 0.72 0.22 4.84
CA SER A 207 0.90 -1.02 5.58
C SER A 207 1.23 -2.17 4.64
N ARG A 208 0.43 -2.38 3.58
CA ARG A 208 0.65 -3.47 2.61
C ARG A 208 1.94 -3.30 1.82
N ARG A 209 2.21 -2.11 1.25
CA ARG A 209 3.44 -1.85 0.45
C ARG A 209 4.71 -2.06 1.25
N SER A 210 4.70 -1.72 2.54
CA SER A 210 5.85 -1.93 3.43
C SER A 210 6.30 -3.39 3.56
N LEU A 211 5.44 -4.36 3.21
CA LEU A 211 5.73 -5.78 3.33
C LEU A 211 6.51 -6.35 2.14
N TYR A 212 6.52 -5.67 0.99
CA TYR A 212 7.11 -6.22 -0.23
C TYR A 212 8.01 -5.26 -1.00
N PHE A 213 8.17 -4.01 -0.57
CA PHE A 213 8.94 -3.02 -1.32
C PHE A 213 10.43 -3.35 -1.53
N LEU A 214 11.01 -4.27 -0.77
CA LEU A 214 12.38 -4.77 -0.98
C LEU A 214 12.48 -5.77 -2.15
N ASN A 215 11.35 -6.09 -2.79
CA ASN A 215 11.24 -7.03 -3.87
C ASN A 215 10.47 -6.42 -5.05
N SER A 216 11.21 -6.04 -6.09
CA SER A 216 10.65 -5.44 -7.30
C SER A 216 9.69 -6.37 -8.05
N ALA A 217 9.84 -7.71 -7.94
CA ALA A 217 8.90 -8.65 -8.54
C ALA A 217 7.54 -8.63 -7.81
N LEU A 218 7.54 -8.57 -6.47
CA LEU A 218 6.32 -8.42 -5.69
C LEU A 218 5.65 -7.06 -5.90
N GLU A 219 6.41 -5.98 -6.07
CA GLU A 219 5.82 -4.68 -6.38
C GLU A 219 5.08 -4.71 -7.73
N ARG A 220 5.69 -5.29 -8.76
CA ARG A 220 5.03 -5.46 -10.07
C ARG A 220 3.82 -6.38 -9.99
N PHE A 221 3.85 -7.39 -9.13
CA PHE A 221 2.74 -8.30 -8.94
C PHE A 221 1.56 -7.65 -8.20
N PHE A 222 1.79 -6.95 -7.09
CA PHE A 222 0.72 -6.35 -6.29
C PHE A 222 0.24 -5.00 -6.82
N ASP A 223 1.05 -4.32 -7.62
CA ASP A 223 0.71 -3.04 -8.25
C ASP A 223 1.11 -2.97 -9.74
N PRO A 224 0.51 -3.82 -10.59
CA PRO A 224 0.86 -3.89 -12.00
C PRO A 224 0.46 -2.62 -12.75
N SER A 225 1.32 -2.17 -13.66
CA SER A 225 1.15 -0.91 -14.40
C SER A 225 -0.16 -0.84 -15.21
N SER A 226 -0.61 -1.97 -15.75
CA SER A 226 -1.87 -2.09 -16.50
C SER A 226 -3.11 -1.83 -15.65
N PHE A 227 -3.05 -2.15 -14.36
CA PHE A 227 -4.15 -2.00 -13.41
C PHE A 227 -4.18 -0.61 -12.77
N LYS A 228 -3.06 0.14 -12.78
CA LYS A 228 -3.00 1.52 -12.27
C LYS A 228 -3.99 2.47 -12.94
N ASN A 229 -4.34 2.19 -14.20
CA ASN A 229 -5.28 3.01 -14.99
C ASN A 229 -6.74 2.57 -14.83
N ILE A 230 -7.02 1.59 -13.98
CA ILE A 230 -8.38 1.12 -13.71
C ILE A 230 -8.87 1.81 -12.44
N LYS A 231 -9.98 2.53 -12.57
CA LYS A 231 -10.52 3.41 -11.55
C LYS A 231 -11.95 3.04 -11.17
N LEU A 232 -12.33 3.46 -9.98
CA LEU A 232 -13.70 3.50 -9.47
C LEU A 232 -13.97 4.94 -9.04
N ASN A 233 -14.83 5.67 -9.75
CA ASN A 233 -15.15 7.06 -9.47
C ASN A 233 -13.88 7.91 -9.25
N ASP A 234 -12.97 7.88 -10.23
CA ASP A 234 -11.65 8.52 -10.21
C ASP A 234 -10.62 8.00 -9.17
N LYS A 235 -11.02 7.11 -8.25
CA LYS A 235 -10.12 6.46 -7.28
C LYS A 235 -9.51 5.19 -7.85
N LYS A 236 -8.29 4.82 -7.44
CA LYS A 236 -7.61 3.63 -7.97
C LYS A 236 -8.26 2.37 -7.42
N LEU A 237 -8.54 1.41 -8.29
CA LEU A 237 -9.08 0.13 -7.88
C LEU A 237 -8.03 -0.71 -7.14
N ASP A 238 -8.41 -1.38 -6.05
CA ASP A 238 -7.49 -2.16 -5.21
C ASP A 238 -7.25 -3.56 -5.81
N PHE A 239 -6.11 -3.76 -6.47
CA PHE A 239 -5.75 -5.04 -7.09
C PHE A 239 -5.54 -6.16 -6.07
N VAL A 240 -4.90 -5.84 -4.94
CA VAL A 240 -4.58 -6.80 -3.87
C VAL A 240 -5.85 -7.41 -3.30
N ARG A 241 -6.94 -6.63 -3.21
CA ARG A 241 -8.25 -7.13 -2.82
C ARG A 241 -8.72 -8.30 -3.70
N TYR A 242 -8.59 -8.18 -5.03
CA TYR A 242 -8.99 -9.26 -5.94
C TYR A 242 -8.12 -10.49 -5.74
N LEU A 243 -6.81 -10.30 -5.69
CA LEU A 243 -5.86 -11.40 -5.48
C LEU A 243 -6.14 -12.17 -4.18
N ALA A 244 -6.31 -11.46 -3.06
CA ALA A 244 -6.57 -12.08 -1.76
C ALA A 244 -7.90 -12.85 -1.72
N ILE A 245 -8.96 -12.29 -2.31
CA ILE A 245 -10.27 -12.95 -2.36
C ILE A 245 -10.20 -14.22 -3.22
N LEU A 246 -9.55 -14.16 -4.38
CA LEU A 246 -9.39 -15.29 -5.29
C LEU A 246 -8.46 -16.38 -4.73
N ASP A 247 -7.36 -16.00 -4.06
CA ASP A 247 -6.51 -16.93 -3.33
C ASP A 247 -7.28 -17.64 -2.21
N SER A 248 -8.12 -16.91 -1.47
CA SER A 248 -9.00 -17.52 -0.48
C SER A 248 -10.06 -18.43 -1.09
N PHE A 249 -10.42 -18.25 -2.36
CA PHE A 249 -11.37 -19.13 -3.05
C PHE A 249 -10.70 -20.45 -3.44
N GLU A 250 -9.50 -20.41 -4.02
CA GLU A 250 -8.67 -21.59 -4.31
C GLU A 250 -8.37 -22.40 -3.03
N LYS A 251 -7.91 -21.73 -1.97
CA LYS A 251 -7.56 -22.39 -0.68
C LYS A 251 -8.73 -22.99 0.08
N GLN A 252 -9.97 -22.68 -0.32
CA GLN A 252 -11.19 -23.21 0.30
C GLN A 252 -11.88 -24.24 -0.60
N ASP A 253 -11.12 -24.91 -1.47
CA ASP A 253 -11.62 -25.91 -2.43
C ASP A 253 -12.80 -25.36 -3.25
N TYR A 254 -12.69 -24.10 -3.69
CA TYR A 254 -13.69 -23.43 -4.51
C TYR A 254 -15.04 -23.20 -3.79
N ASP A 255 -15.07 -23.23 -2.46
CA ASP A 255 -16.28 -22.91 -1.67
C ASP A 255 -16.42 -21.40 -1.43
N ILE A 256 -17.28 -20.76 -2.23
CA ILE A 256 -17.62 -19.34 -2.15
C ILE A 256 -18.09 -18.92 -0.74
N ASN A 257 -18.75 -19.81 0.01
CA ASN A 257 -19.27 -19.49 1.34
C ASN A 257 -18.18 -19.44 2.42
N LYS A 258 -16.98 -19.99 2.13
CA LYS A 258 -15.83 -19.96 3.03
C LYS A 258 -14.83 -18.85 2.71
N VAL A 259 -14.95 -18.21 1.54
CA VAL A 259 -14.09 -17.08 1.13
C VAL A 259 -14.08 -15.97 2.19
N ALA A 260 -12.92 -15.65 2.74
CA ALA A 260 -12.73 -14.68 3.84
C ALA A 260 -13.65 -14.90 5.06
N ALA A 261 -14.05 -16.15 5.35
CA ALA A 261 -14.88 -16.47 6.50
C ALA A 261 -14.23 -16.02 7.82
N GLY A 262 -15.05 -15.50 8.73
CA GLY A 262 -14.58 -14.98 10.02
C GLY A 262 -13.86 -13.63 9.96
N LYS A 263 -13.64 -13.05 8.77
CA LYS A 263 -12.97 -11.75 8.63
C LYS A 263 -13.91 -10.57 8.83
N GLY A 264 -15.21 -10.70 8.54
CA GLY A 264 -16.22 -9.67 8.90
C GLY A 264 -15.82 -8.26 8.47
N ASN A 265 -15.70 -7.34 9.42
CA ASN A 265 -15.24 -5.95 9.23
C ASN A 265 -13.70 -5.78 9.18
N ARG A 266 -12.93 -6.87 9.22
CA ARG A 266 -11.45 -6.92 9.21
C ARG A 266 -10.90 -7.34 7.84
N LEU A 267 -11.56 -6.93 6.76
CA LEU A 267 -11.10 -7.24 5.39
C LEU A 267 -9.73 -6.66 5.10
N GLU A 268 -9.42 -5.48 5.64
CA GLU A 268 -8.08 -4.90 5.51
C GLU A 268 -6.99 -5.81 6.08
N GLN A 269 -7.21 -6.31 7.30
CA GLN A 269 -6.28 -7.24 7.93
C GLN A 269 -6.15 -8.52 7.10
N PHE A 270 -7.23 -9.01 6.52
CA PHE A 270 -7.21 -10.15 5.60
C PHE A 270 -6.35 -9.89 4.36
N TYR A 271 -6.44 -8.70 3.74
CA TYR A 271 -5.60 -8.34 2.60
C TYR A 271 -4.13 -8.19 2.98
N ALA A 272 -3.84 -7.56 4.14
CA ALA A 272 -2.47 -7.44 4.65
C ALA A 272 -1.86 -8.81 4.99
N ASP A 273 -2.63 -9.72 5.59
CA ASP A 273 -2.21 -11.09 5.87
C ASP A 273 -1.89 -11.85 4.58
N TYR A 274 -2.70 -11.68 3.52
CA TYR A 274 -2.42 -12.27 2.19
C TYR A 274 -1.09 -11.78 1.63
N VAL A 275 -0.87 -10.46 1.59
CA VAL A 275 0.39 -9.87 1.11
C VAL A 275 1.59 -10.38 1.90
N TYR A 276 1.46 -10.45 3.23
CA TYR A 276 2.51 -10.97 4.09
C TYR A 276 2.85 -12.43 3.76
N ASN A 277 1.85 -13.29 3.60
CA ASN A 277 2.05 -14.71 3.31
C ASN A 277 2.78 -14.93 1.98
N ILE A 278 2.36 -14.22 0.92
CA ILE A 278 3.03 -14.31 -0.39
C ILE A 278 4.47 -13.78 -0.32
N ALA A 279 4.72 -12.70 0.44
CA ALA A 279 6.07 -12.20 0.65
C ALA A 279 6.95 -13.20 1.43
N GLU A 280 6.36 -13.98 2.33
CA GLU A 280 7.04 -15.00 3.13
C GLU A 280 7.32 -16.30 2.37
N GLU A 281 6.47 -16.69 1.40
CA GLU A 281 6.66 -17.91 0.61
C GLU A 281 7.98 -17.87 -0.18
N GLY A 282 8.36 -16.71 -0.71
CA GLY A 282 9.70 -16.49 -1.29
C GLY A 282 9.87 -16.94 -2.74
N ASP A 283 8.80 -17.39 -3.40
CA ASP A 283 8.78 -17.63 -4.83
C ASP A 283 8.05 -16.49 -5.54
N PHE A 284 8.70 -15.91 -6.55
CA PHE A 284 8.33 -14.60 -7.10
C PHE A 284 8.21 -14.58 -8.62
N ASP A 285 8.08 -15.75 -9.25
CA ASP A 285 7.83 -15.82 -10.69
C ASP A 285 6.36 -15.54 -11.01
N PHE A 286 6.02 -14.25 -11.05
CA PHE A 286 4.69 -13.76 -11.40
C PHE A 286 4.64 -13.06 -12.76
N ASP A 287 5.79 -12.92 -13.45
CA ASP A 287 5.90 -12.11 -14.66
C ASP A 287 5.01 -12.64 -15.79
N ASN A 288 4.93 -13.97 -15.93
CA ASN A 288 4.04 -14.62 -16.91
C ASN A 288 2.56 -14.32 -16.60
N LYS A 289 2.16 -14.42 -15.33
CA LYS A 289 0.78 -14.18 -14.86
C LYS A 289 0.34 -12.74 -15.11
N ILE A 290 1.22 -11.78 -14.79
CA ILE A 290 0.95 -10.36 -15.03
C ILE A 290 0.92 -10.04 -16.53
N SER A 291 1.86 -10.58 -17.30
CA SER A 291 1.89 -10.37 -18.76
C SER A 291 0.61 -10.85 -19.44
N LEU A 292 0.08 -12.00 -19.02
CA LEU A 292 -1.18 -12.53 -19.54
C LEU A 292 -2.39 -11.67 -19.14
N LEU A 293 -2.45 -11.20 -17.90
CA LEU A 293 -3.48 -10.24 -17.48
C LEU A 293 -3.41 -8.95 -18.33
N ASP A 294 -2.21 -8.43 -18.55
CA ASP A 294 -1.98 -7.23 -19.36
C ASP A 294 -2.46 -7.40 -20.80
N GLU A 295 -2.23 -8.58 -21.40
CA GLU A 295 -2.77 -8.91 -22.71
C GLU A 295 -4.30 -8.90 -22.74
N ASN A 296 -4.94 -9.53 -21.75
CA ASN A 296 -6.40 -9.57 -21.69
C ASN A 296 -6.99 -8.17 -21.42
N LEU A 297 -6.33 -7.33 -20.60
CA LEU A 297 -6.75 -5.94 -20.30
C LEU A 297 -6.57 -4.94 -21.46
N LYS A 298 -5.82 -5.29 -22.52
CA LYS A 298 -5.66 -4.43 -23.72
C LYS A 298 -6.90 -4.41 -24.60
N LEU A 299 -7.89 -5.26 -24.34
CA LEU A 299 -9.10 -5.34 -25.14
C LEU A 299 -10.02 -4.14 -24.86
N ASP A 300 -10.48 -3.46 -25.91
CA ASP A 300 -11.20 -2.17 -25.86
C ASP A 300 -12.60 -2.19 -25.20
N PHE A 301 -13.01 -3.29 -24.56
CA PHE A 301 -14.33 -3.39 -23.93
C PHE A 301 -14.31 -3.20 -22.41
N TYR A 302 -13.13 -3.18 -21.79
CA TYR A 302 -12.99 -2.95 -20.36
C TYR A 302 -13.11 -1.46 -20.04
N PRO A 303 -14.07 -1.04 -19.18
CA PRO A 303 -14.10 0.32 -18.67
C PRO A 303 -12.78 0.63 -17.95
N ARG A 304 -12.24 1.83 -18.20
CA ARG A 304 -11.09 2.35 -17.43
C ARG A 304 -11.53 3.02 -16.13
N ASP A 305 -12.78 3.48 -16.08
CA ASP A 305 -13.40 4.03 -14.88
C ASP A 305 -14.78 3.40 -14.69
N PHE A 306 -14.98 2.78 -13.53
CA PHE A 306 -16.22 2.09 -13.18
C PHE A 306 -17.11 3.01 -12.33
N PRO A 307 -18.44 2.97 -12.52
CA PRO A 307 -19.36 3.81 -11.76
C PRO A 307 -19.67 3.27 -10.35
N SER A 308 -19.48 1.96 -10.12
CA SER A 308 -19.65 1.35 -8.79
C SER A 308 -18.75 0.13 -8.61
N ILE A 309 -18.48 -0.25 -7.36
CA ILE A 309 -17.68 -1.45 -7.08
C ILE A 309 -18.38 -2.73 -7.56
N ILE A 310 -19.72 -2.69 -7.74
CA ILE A 310 -20.47 -3.81 -8.31
C ILE A 310 -20.04 -4.04 -9.76
N ASP A 311 -19.97 -2.96 -10.56
CA ASP A 311 -19.51 -3.01 -11.94
C ASP A 311 -18.08 -3.54 -12.02
N ALA A 312 -17.16 -2.92 -11.25
CA ALA A 312 -15.76 -3.31 -11.24
C ALA A 312 -15.58 -4.79 -10.90
N ASP A 313 -16.26 -5.29 -9.87
CA ASP A 313 -16.15 -6.68 -9.44
C ASP A 313 -16.64 -7.69 -10.47
N ILE A 314 -17.77 -7.40 -11.14
CA ILE A 314 -18.31 -8.29 -12.16
C ILE A 314 -17.36 -8.38 -13.37
N TYR A 315 -16.69 -7.29 -13.74
CA TYR A 315 -15.67 -7.32 -14.78
C TYR A 315 -14.36 -7.98 -14.31
N MET A 316 -13.89 -7.70 -13.10
CA MET A 316 -12.51 -7.99 -12.69
C MET A 316 -12.30 -9.36 -12.05
N PHE A 317 -13.23 -9.89 -11.24
CA PHE A 317 -12.99 -11.17 -10.55
C PHE A 317 -12.68 -12.32 -11.51
N GLY A 318 -13.55 -12.55 -12.50
CA GLY A 318 -13.36 -13.60 -13.50
C GLY A 318 -12.13 -13.35 -14.38
N LEU A 319 -11.95 -12.12 -14.86
CA LEU A 319 -10.78 -11.76 -15.66
C LEU A 319 -9.46 -12.09 -14.94
N ILE A 320 -9.33 -11.62 -13.69
CA ILE A 320 -8.12 -11.81 -12.88
C ILE A 320 -7.94 -13.28 -12.54
N TYR A 321 -9.01 -13.99 -12.15
CA TYR A 321 -8.95 -15.41 -11.84
C TYR A 321 -8.40 -16.23 -13.01
N PHE A 322 -9.02 -16.11 -14.18
CA PHE A 322 -8.61 -16.92 -15.32
C PHE A 322 -7.25 -16.50 -15.89
N SER A 323 -6.85 -15.24 -15.75
CA SER A 323 -5.53 -14.77 -16.21
C SER A 323 -4.39 -15.15 -15.27
N ILE A 324 -4.58 -15.02 -13.95
CA ILE A 324 -3.50 -15.16 -12.96
C ILE A 324 -3.46 -16.54 -12.32
N PHE A 325 -4.63 -17.08 -11.96
CA PHE A 325 -4.73 -18.35 -11.23
C PHE A 325 -4.81 -19.54 -12.18
N GLN A 326 -5.48 -19.36 -13.31
CA GLN A 326 -5.63 -20.42 -14.32
C GLN A 326 -4.70 -20.25 -15.54
N GLU A 327 -4.03 -19.10 -15.66
CA GLU A 327 -3.07 -18.80 -16.74
C GLU A 327 -3.63 -19.00 -18.15
N LYS A 328 -4.90 -18.60 -18.35
CA LYS A 328 -5.62 -18.72 -19.62
C LYS A 328 -5.74 -17.40 -20.38
N LYS A 329 -5.77 -17.50 -21.71
CA LYS A 329 -5.99 -16.35 -22.60
C LYS A 329 -7.47 -16.19 -22.92
N LEU A 330 -7.94 -14.94 -22.99
CA LEU A 330 -9.32 -14.66 -23.36
C LEU A 330 -9.56 -14.93 -24.85
N ASN A 331 -10.65 -15.63 -25.16
CA ASN A 331 -11.06 -15.91 -26.52
C ASN A 331 -11.76 -14.70 -27.14
N VAL A 332 -11.03 -13.98 -28.00
CA VAL A 332 -11.47 -12.73 -28.64
C VAL A 332 -12.76 -12.88 -29.46
N SER A 333 -13.00 -14.06 -30.03
CA SER A 333 -14.17 -14.30 -30.89
C SER A 333 -15.52 -14.20 -30.14
N LYS A 334 -15.53 -14.41 -28.82
CA LYS A 334 -16.75 -14.43 -27.99
C LYS A 334 -16.98 -13.15 -27.17
N ILE A 335 -16.10 -12.15 -27.28
CA ILE A 335 -16.09 -10.95 -26.42
C ILE A 335 -17.41 -10.17 -26.44
N ARG A 336 -18.03 -9.97 -27.62
CA ARG A 336 -19.27 -9.17 -27.71
C ARG A 336 -20.39 -9.78 -26.87
N ASN A 337 -20.48 -11.11 -26.86
CA ASN A 337 -21.48 -11.82 -26.07
C ASN A 337 -21.20 -11.68 -24.57
N LEU A 338 -19.93 -11.80 -24.16
CA LEU A 338 -19.51 -11.58 -22.77
C LEU A 338 -19.86 -10.17 -22.29
N CYS A 339 -19.56 -9.13 -23.06
CA CYS A 339 -19.85 -7.74 -22.69
C CYS A 339 -21.35 -7.53 -22.41
N SER A 340 -22.23 -8.09 -23.26
CA SER A 340 -23.69 -8.02 -23.03
C SER A 340 -24.09 -8.77 -21.75
N LYS A 341 -23.53 -9.95 -21.49
CA LYS A 341 -23.84 -10.72 -20.28
C LYS A 341 -23.38 -10.00 -19.01
N LEU A 342 -22.19 -9.40 -19.02
CA LEU A 342 -21.65 -8.62 -17.90
C LEU A 342 -22.57 -7.44 -17.57
N LYS A 343 -22.96 -6.64 -18.58
CA LYS A 343 -23.87 -5.50 -18.37
C LYS A 343 -25.23 -5.94 -17.83
N ASN A 344 -25.83 -6.97 -18.42
CA ASN A 344 -27.12 -7.47 -17.96
C ASN A 344 -27.07 -7.97 -16.51
N LYS A 345 -25.99 -8.68 -16.13
CA LYS A 345 -25.82 -9.16 -14.75
C LYS A 345 -25.62 -8.03 -13.75
N ILE A 346 -24.93 -6.95 -14.14
CA ILE A 346 -24.77 -5.77 -13.29
C ILE A 346 -26.13 -5.13 -13.00
N GLU A 347 -26.95 -4.90 -14.03
CA GLU A 347 -28.29 -4.34 -13.86
C GLU A 347 -29.18 -5.27 -13.02
N GLU A 348 -29.15 -6.58 -13.30
CA GLU A 348 -29.86 -7.59 -12.51
C GLU A 348 -29.50 -7.50 -11.02
N LEU A 349 -28.21 -7.41 -10.68
CA LEU A 349 -27.78 -7.30 -9.29
C LEU A 349 -28.20 -5.98 -8.62
N LYS A 350 -28.18 -4.87 -9.37
CA LYS A 350 -28.58 -3.55 -8.85
C LYS A 350 -30.09 -3.42 -8.65
N GLU A 351 -30.89 -4.12 -9.45
CA GLU A 351 -32.35 -4.05 -9.43
C GLU A 351 -33.03 -5.25 -8.77
N PHE A 352 -32.25 -6.22 -8.26
CA PHE A 352 -32.80 -7.47 -7.73
C PHE A 352 -33.74 -7.25 -6.53
N LYS A 353 -34.99 -7.72 -6.67
CA LYS A 353 -36.03 -7.64 -5.66
C LYS A 353 -36.62 -9.01 -5.42
N ILE A 354 -36.64 -9.41 -4.15
CA ILE A 354 -37.38 -10.56 -3.67
C ILE A 354 -38.83 -10.12 -3.51
N GLN A 355 -39.76 -10.87 -4.09
CA GLN A 355 -41.19 -10.57 -3.99
C GLN A 355 -41.73 -11.00 -2.61
N PRO A 356 -42.87 -10.42 -2.17
CA PRO A 356 -43.58 -10.91 -1.00
C PRO A 356 -43.86 -12.41 -1.10
N ASP A 357 -43.69 -13.11 0.03
CA ASP A 357 -43.87 -14.56 0.20
C ASP A 357 -42.91 -15.45 -0.61
N GLU A 358 -41.83 -14.88 -1.16
CA GLU A 358 -40.79 -15.65 -1.83
C GLU A 358 -39.76 -16.19 -0.83
N ILE A 359 -39.23 -17.40 -1.11
CA ILE A 359 -38.14 -18.00 -0.33
C ILE A 359 -36.83 -17.75 -1.07
N TYR A 360 -35.91 -17.03 -0.42
CA TYR A 360 -34.58 -16.78 -0.96
C TYR A 360 -33.52 -17.08 0.11
N GLY A 361 -32.47 -17.82 -0.26
CA GLY A 361 -31.41 -18.21 0.68
C GLY A 361 -31.88 -19.01 1.90
N GLY A 362 -33.02 -19.70 1.80
CA GLY A 362 -33.62 -20.46 2.90
C GLY A 362 -34.50 -19.66 3.85
N TYR A 363 -34.75 -18.38 3.56
CA TYR A 363 -35.61 -17.50 4.36
C TYR A 363 -36.85 -17.07 3.56
N LEU A 364 -38.01 -17.09 4.20
CA LEU A 364 -39.25 -16.52 3.68
C LEU A 364 -39.23 -15.00 3.87
N TYR A 365 -39.63 -14.25 2.84
CA TYR A 365 -39.70 -12.78 2.87
C TYR A 365 -41.16 -12.30 2.76
N PRO A 366 -41.88 -12.11 3.90
CA PRO A 366 -43.31 -11.79 3.86
C PRO A 366 -43.65 -10.45 3.19
N GLU A 367 -42.75 -9.47 3.27
CA GLU A 367 -42.98 -8.11 2.73
C GLU A 367 -42.17 -7.82 1.46
N GLY A 368 -41.48 -8.84 0.91
CA GLY A 368 -40.46 -8.66 -0.13
C GLY A 368 -39.20 -7.98 0.41
N TYR A 369 -38.16 -7.90 -0.41
CA TYR A 369 -36.88 -7.32 -0.01
C TYR A 369 -36.08 -6.81 -1.21
N ASP A 370 -35.71 -5.53 -1.18
CA ASP A 370 -34.92 -4.88 -2.22
C ASP A 370 -33.43 -5.17 -2.04
N VAL A 371 -33.02 -6.38 -2.44
CA VAL A 371 -31.63 -6.82 -2.33
C VAL A 371 -30.70 -5.86 -3.06
N GLY A 372 -31.10 -5.41 -4.25
CA GLY A 372 -30.33 -4.50 -5.09
C GLY A 372 -30.03 -3.18 -4.40
N TYR A 373 -31.02 -2.56 -3.76
CA TYR A 373 -30.82 -1.36 -2.95
C TYR A 373 -29.81 -1.59 -1.82
N TYR A 374 -29.93 -2.68 -1.05
CA TYR A 374 -29.00 -2.95 0.05
C TYR A 374 -27.61 -3.37 -0.43
N HIS A 375 -27.50 -3.99 -1.60
CA HIS A 375 -26.24 -4.32 -2.27
C HIS A 375 -25.52 -3.03 -2.66
N GLN A 376 -26.23 -2.07 -3.25
CA GLN A 376 -25.68 -0.76 -3.60
C GLN A 376 -25.33 0.09 -2.37
N LYS A 377 -26.11 0.00 -1.29
CA LYS A 377 -25.88 0.77 -0.05
C LYS A 377 -24.72 0.25 0.80
N ASN A 378 -24.48 -1.05 0.82
CA ASN A 378 -23.36 -1.64 1.56
C ASN A 378 -22.68 -2.72 0.73
N PRO A 379 -22.06 -2.35 -0.41
CA PRO A 379 -21.49 -3.31 -1.34
C PRO A 379 -20.29 -4.08 -0.77
N ASN A 380 -19.83 -3.67 0.41
CA ASN A 380 -18.74 -4.26 1.18
C ASN A 380 -19.12 -5.42 2.06
N ALA A 381 -20.41 -5.61 2.33
CA ALA A 381 -20.83 -6.75 3.10
C ALA A 381 -20.32 -8.03 2.41
N LEU A 382 -19.63 -8.89 3.15
CA LEU A 382 -18.97 -10.08 2.60
C LEU A 382 -19.92 -10.96 1.79
N LYS A 383 -21.21 -11.00 2.16
CA LYS A 383 -22.27 -11.68 1.39
C LYS A 383 -22.36 -11.19 -0.06
N TYR A 384 -22.23 -9.88 -0.29
CA TYR A 384 -22.34 -9.25 -1.60
C TYR A 384 -21.05 -9.40 -2.42
N ILE A 385 -19.88 -9.32 -1.76
CA ILE A 385 -18.60 -9.64 -2.40
C ILE A 385 -18.63 -11.07 -2.95
N ARG A 386 -19.10 -12.03 -2.14
CA ARG A 386 -19.22 -13.45 -2.53
C ARG A 386 -20.20 -13.67 -3.67
N ILE A 387 -21.32 -12.94 -3.72
CA ILE A 387 -22.24 -12.98 -4.85
C ILE A 387 -21.53 -12.49 -6.12
N ARG A 388 -20.88 -11.32 -6.09
CA ARG A 388 -20.19 -10.78 -7.26
C ARG A 388 -19.03 -11.65 -7.73
N LEU A 389 -18.29 -12.26 -6.79
CA LEU A 389 -17.27 -13.26 -7.09
C LEU A 389 -17.88 -14.43 -7.86
N ARG A 390 -18.97 -15.03 -7.36
CA ARG A 390 -19.67 -16.15 -8.02
C ARG A 390 -20.09 -15.80 -9.43
N GLU A 391 -20.86 -14.71 -9.57
CA GLU A 391 -21.45 -14.33 -10.84
C GLU A 391 -20.37 -13.97 -11.86
N SER A 392 -19.30 -13.29 -11.44
CA SER A 392 -18.18 -12.99 -12.32
C SER A 392 -17.49 -14.27 -12.81
N LEU A 393 -17.14 -15.21 -11.92
CA LEU A 393 -16.49 -16.46 -12.30
C LEU A 393 -17.32 -17.27 -13.29
N GLU A 394 -18.63 -17.43 -13.04
CA GLU A 394 -19.53 -18.16 -13.93
C GLU A 394 -19.66 -17.49 -15.30
N LEU A 395 -19.72 -16.15 -15.35
CA LEU A 395 -19.78 -15.41 -16.62
C LEU A 395 -18.55 -15.60 -17.49
N TYR A 396 -17.36 -15.76 -16.90
CA TYR A 396 -16.10 -15.87 -17.65
C TYR A 396 -15.71 -17.31 -18.02
N LYS A 397 -16.30 -18.33 -17.38
CA LYS A 397 -15.90 -19.74 -17.49
C LYS A 397 -15.77 -20.29 -18.91
N GLU A 398 -16.61 -19.84 -19.84
CA GLU A 398 -16.64 -20.32 -21.24
C GLU A 398 -15.87 -19.45 -22.25
N TYR A 399 -15.19 -18.41 -21.75
CA TYR A 399 -14.58 -17.35 -22.57
C TYR A 399 -13.06 -17.37 -22.55
N PHE A 400 -12.45 -18.23 -21.76
CA PHE A 400 -11.00 -18.45 -21.73
C PHE A 400 -10.63 -19.74 -22.46
N SER A 401 -9.40 -19.82 -22.96
CA SER A 401 -8.87 -21.03 -23.60
C SER A 401 -8.94 -22.25 -22.68
N GLU A 402 -9.09 -23.44 -23.25
CA GLU A 402 -8.95 -24.70 -22.51
C GLU A 402 -7.57 -24.84 -21.88
#